data_AF-A0A848X2H0-F1
#
_entry.id   AF-A0A848X2H0-F1
#
_cell.length_a   1.000
_cell.length_b   1.000
_cell.length_c   1.000
_cell.angle_alpha   90.00
_cell.angle_beta   90.00
_cell.angle_gamma   90.00
#
_symmetry.space_group_name_H-M   'P 1'
#
loop_
_entity.id
_entity.type
_entity.pdbx_description
1 polymer ?
#
loop_
_entity_poly.entity_id
_entity_poly.type
_entity_poly.pdbx_seq_one_letter_code
_entity_poly.pdbx_strand_id
1 'polypeptide(L)'
;MTHLVDVVVDFGRDFAEKTGEPPVLLEFGVGCGSLSISVKKELPEAQVIGVDLDSDAIAVARENAAFHHADVLLVESDLFSDLPPEIVPDIVFGDPPWGDDDCIYDDDRPASHYHAMPILSAFPSGGITGLHEAILSDIANRGWDCNVLLNLGILDGKPVERLASMTRESEVFRFDKASVFRGIVATATDSGGL
;
A
#
# COMPACT_ATOMS: atom_id res chain seq x y z
N MET A 1 -10.19 -1.73 7.39
CA MET A 1 -9.90 -2.20 6.03
C MET A 1 -10.77 -1.51 4.99
N THR A 2 -12.10 -1.36 5.17
CA THR A 2 -13.01 -0.71 4.20
C THR A 2 -12.54 0.67 3.74
N HIS A 3 -12.10 1.54 4.66
CA HIS A 3 -11.71 2.90 4.30
C HIS A 3 -10.51 3.00 3.34
N LEU A 4 -9.58 2.03 3.35
CA LEU A 4 -8.47 2.05 2.39
C LEU A 4 -8.97 1.74 0.97
N VAL A 5 -9.90 0.78 0.84
CA VAL A 5 -10.53 0.48 -0.45
C VAL A 5 -11.26 1.71 -0.97
N ASP A 6 -12.08 2.36 -0.14
CA ASP A 6 -12.84 3.56 -0.52
C ASP A 6 -11.89 4.66 -1.05
N VAL A 7 -10.81 4.96 -0.31
CA VAL A 7 -9.83 5.98 -0.71
C VAL A 7 -9.12 5.61 -2.01
N VAL A 8 -8.71 4.35 -2.18
CA VAL A 8 -8.05 3.90 -3.42
C VAL A 8 -8.98 4.00 -4.62
N VAL A 9 -10.25 3.59 -4.45
CA VAL A 9 -11.27 3.65 -5.50
C VAL A 9 -11.57 5.10 -5.88
N ASP A 10 -11.72 5.99 -4.90
CA ASP A 10 -11.97 7.41 -5.15
C ASP A 10 -10.81 8.06 -5.93
N PHE A 11 -9.55 7.81 -5.51
CA PHE A 11 -8.39 8.29 -6.25
C PHE A 11 -8.30 7.70 -7.66
N GLY A 12 -8.65 6.41 -7.83
CA GLY A 12 -8.67 5.76 -9.14
C GLY A 12 -9.72 6.35 -10.09
N ARG A 13 -10.93 6.66 -9.58
CA ARG A 13 -11.97 7.36 -10.36
C ARG A 13 -11.53 8.76 -10.74
N ASP A 14 -10.98 9.50 -9.77
CA ASP A 14 -10.44 10.84 -9.99
C ASP A 14 -9.35 10.87 -11.07
N PHE A 15 -8.48 9.86 -11.09
CA PHE A 15 -7.47 9.70 -12.14
C PHE A 15 -8.14 9.49 -13.50
N ALA A 16 -9.04 8.51 -13.60
CA ALA A 16 -9.71 8.17 -14.85
C ALA A 16 -10.53 9.35 -15.42
N GLU A 17 -11.19 10.13 -14.57
CA GLU A 17 -11.91 11.33 -14.98
C GLU A 17 -10.99 12.43 -15.53
N LYS A 18 -9.79 12.59 -14.95
CA LYS A 18 -8.82 13.62 -15.35
C LYS A 18 -8.04 13.24 -16.61
N THR A 19 -7.72 11.96 -16.80
CA THR A 19 -6.85 11.48 -17.88
C THR A 19 -7.62 10.88 -19.04
N GLY A 20 -8.83 10.36 -18.80
CA GLY A 20 -9.60 9.56 -19.75
C GLY A 20 -9.11 8.12 -19.90
N GLU A 21 -8.19 7.67 -19.04
CA GLU A 21 -7.57 6.34 -19.10
C GLU A 21 -7.81 5.58 -17.78
N PRO A 22 -7.99 4.24 -17.82
CA PRO A 22 -8.11 3.44 -16.61
C PRO A 22 -6.78 3.45 -15.82
N PRO A 23 -6.82 3.56 -14.48
CA PRO A 23 -5.60 3.63 -13.69
C PRO A 23 -4.93 2.25 -13.53
N VAL A 24 -3.60 2.27 -13.41
CA VAL A 24 -2.79 1.13 -12.97
C VAL A 24 -2.59 1.21 -11.44
N LEU A 25 -3.18 0.26 -10.72
CA LEU A 25 -3.19 0.19 -9.27
C LEU A 25 -2.30 -0.97 -8.80
N LEU A 26 -1.31 -0.68 -7.97
CA LEU A 26 -0.36 -1.66 -7.44
C LEU A 26 -0.51 -1.82 -5.93
N GLU A 27 -0.92 -3.00 -5.47
CA GLU A 27 -0.96 -3.37 -4.06
C GLU A 27 0.38 -3.94 -3.59
N PHE A 28 0.96 -3.36 -2.54
CA PHE A 28 2.06 -3.96 -1.78
C PHE A 28 1.52 -4.86 -0.66
N GLY A 29 1.98 -6.12 -0.62
CA GLY A 29 1.62 -7.09 0.41
C GLY A 29 0.20 -7.62 0.23
N VAL A 30 -0.09 -8.21 -0.94
CA VAL A 30 -1.45 -8.62 -1.34
C VAL A 30 -2.09 -9.65 -0.40
N GLY A 31 -1.30 -10.43 0.34
CA GLY A 31 -1.79 -11.41 1.30
C GLY A 31 -2.80 -12.37 0.67
N CYS A 32 -4.03 -12.43 1.21
CA CYS A 32 -5.11 -13.25 0.66
C CYS A 32 -5.87 -12.59 -0.52
N GLY A 33 -5.47 -11.40 -0.96
CA GLY A 33 -6.07 -10.67 -2.07
C GLY A 33 -7.29 -9.82 -1.70
N SER A 34 -7.62 -9.65 -0.42
CA SER A 34 -8.88 -8.98 -0.02
C SER A 34 -8.99 -7.54 -0.51
N LEU A 35 -7.91 -6.76 -0.50
CA LEU A 35 -7.94 -5.36 -0.98
C LEU A 35 -7.99 -5.32 -2.51
N SER A 36 -7.02 -5.95 -3.20
CA SER A 36 -7.00 -6.04 -4.67
C SER A 36 -8.33 -6.50 -5.27
N ILE A 37 -8.94 -7.55 -4.71
CA ILE A 37 -10.22 -8.08 -5.18
C ILE A 37 -11.35 -7.06 -4.95
N SER A 38 -11.38 -6.41 -3.78
CA SER A 38 -12.41 -5.41 -3.48
C SER A 38 -12.29 -4.20 -4.41
N VAL A 39 -11.08 -3.65 -4.56
CA VAL A 39 -10.78 -2.54 -5.47
C VAL A 39 -11.15 -2.92 -6.91
N LYS A 40 -10.74 -4.10 -7.40
CA LYS A 40 -11.07 -4.55 -8.76
C LYS A 40 -12.58 -4.68 -8.99
N LYS A 41 -13.36 -5.03 -7.97
CA LYS A 41 -14.82 -5.14 -8.08
C LYS A 41 -15.52 -3.79 -8.08
N GLU A 42 -14.97 -2.80 -7.39
CA GLU A 42 -15.52 -1.45 -7.31
C GLU A 42 -15.05 -0.51 -8.43
N LEU A 43 -13.90 -0.82 -9.03
CA LEU A 43 -13.32 -0.13 -10.17
C LEU A 43 -12.91 -1.15 -11.27
N PRO A 44 -13.88 -1.76 -11.98
CA PRO A 44 -13.62 -2.87 -12.90
C PRO A 44 -12.69 -2.55 -14.07
N GLU A 45 -12.63 -1.29 -14.48
CA GLU A 45 -11.78 -0.79 -15.56
C GLU A 45 -10.30 -0.71 -15.15
N ALA A 46 -10.00 -0.59 -13.85
CA ALA A 46 -8.63 -0.46 -13.39
C ALA A 46 -7.82 -1.72 -13.62
N GLN A 47 -6.54 -1.55 -13.97
CA GLN A 47 -5.59 -2.65 -13.96
C GLN A 47 -5.06 -2.80 -12.53
N VAL A 48 -5.44 -3.89 -11.85
CA VAL A 48 -5.00 -4.14 -10.47
C VAL A 48 -3.91 -5.19 -10.47
N ILE A 49 -2.75 -4.84 -9.90
CA ILE A 49 -1.61 -5.72 -9.67
C ILE A 49 -1.42 -5.86 -8.16
N GLY A 50 -1.21 -7.07 -7.67
CA GLY A 50 -0.84 -7.33 -6.28
C GLY A 50 0.50 -8.06 -6.19
N VAL A 51 1.39 -7.56 -5.34
CA VAL A 51 2.68 -8.19 -5.05
C VAL A 51 2.73 -8.74 -3.63
N ASP A 52 3.41 -9.86 -3.43
CA ASP A 52 3.79 -10.38 -2.13
C ASP A 52 5.13 -11.10 -2.21
N LEU A 53 5.88 -11.12 -1.12
CA LEU A 53 7.09 -11.93 -1.01
C LEU A 53 6.75 -13.40 -0.74
N ASP A 54 5.59 -13.68 -0.14
CA ASP A 54 5.16 -15.04 0.20
C ASP A 54 4.42 -15.71 -0.96
N SER A 55 5.06 -16.71 -1.57
CA SER A 55 4.48 -17.52 -2.64
C SER A 55 3.17 -18.23 -2.24
N ASP A 56 3.02 -18.61 -0.96
CA ASP A 56 1.80 -19.26 -0.47
C ASP A 56 0.66 -18.23 -0.37
N ALA A 57 0.96 -16.99 0.03
CA ALA A 57 -0.02 -15.90 0.00
C ALA A 57 -0.48 -15.61 -1.44
N ILE A 58 0.45 -15.55 -2.40
CA ILE A 58 0.12 -15.41 -3.83
C ILE A 58 -0.79 -16.54 -4.32
N ALA A 59 -0.54 -17.80 -3.90
CA ALA A 59 -1.41 -18.92 -4.26
C ALA A 59 -2.83 -18.74 -3.71
N VAL A 60 -2.98 -18.36 -2.44
CA VAL A 60 -4.28 -18.08 -1.82
C VAL A 60 -4.99 -16.90 -2.50
N ALA A 61 -4.26 -15.81 -2.80
CA ALA A 61 -4.82 -14.67 -3.51
C ALA A 61 -5.33 -15.06 -4.90
N ARG A 62 -4.63 -15.95 -5.62
CA ARG A 62 -5.08 -16.46 -6.93
C ARG A 62 -6.38 -17.25 -6.81
N GLU A 63 -6.49 -18.12 -5.80
CA GLU A 63 -7.71 -18.88 -5.53
C GLU A 63 -8.89 -17.96 -5.22
N ASN A 64 -8.67 -16.96 -4.36
CA ASN A 64 -9.70 -15.99 -3.99
C ASN A 64 -10.12 -15.09 -5.17
N ALA A 65 -9.16 -14.62 -5.97
CA ALA A 65 -9.44 -13.81 -7.15
C ALA A 65 -10.27 -14.59 -8.17
N ALA A 66 -9.92 -15.87 -8.42
CA ALA A 66 -10.69 -16.76 -9.28
C ALA A 66 -12.11 -17.02 -8.72
N PHE A 67 -12.23 -17.28 -7.42
CA PHE A 67 -13.51 -17.50 -6.74
C PHE A 67 -14.43 -16.28 -6.84
N HIS A 68 -13.88 -15.07 -6.73
CA HIS A 68 -14.62 -13.82 -6.82
C HIS A 68 -14.76 -13.26 -8.24
N HIS A 69 -14.21 -13.94 -9.25
CA HIS A 69 -14.16 -13.49 -10.64
C HIS A 69 -13.54 -12.09 -10.79
N ALA A 70 -12.51 -11.80 -10.01
CA ALA A 70 -11.76 -10.56 -10.07
C ALA A 70 -10.47 -10.77 -10.87
N ASP A 71 -10.29 -9.99 -11.94
CA ASP A 71 -9.10 -10.03 -12.78
C ASP A 71 -7.98 -9.18 -12.13
N VAL A 72 -7.12 -9.83 -11.37
CA VAL A 72 -5.98 -9.23 -10.65
C VAL A 72 -4.71 -9.93 -11.10
N LEU A 73 -3.71 -9.15 -11.53
CA LEU A 73 -2.38 -9.68 -11.82
C LEU A 73 -1.64 -9.90 -10.50
N LEU A 74 -1.26 -11.13 -10.20
CA LEU A 74 -0.55 -11.48 -8.97
C LEU A 74 0.89 -11.87 -9.27
N VAL A 75 1.84 -11.27 -8.55
CA VAL A 75 3.29 -11.42 -8.76
C VAL A 75 3.96 -11.69 -7.43
N GLU A 76 4.71 -12.79 -7.33
CA GLU A 76 5.64 -13.00 -6.22
C GLU A 76 6.84 -12.06 -6.43
N SER A 77 7.13 -11.19 -5.47
CA SER A 77 8.13 -10.13 -5.61
C SER A 77 8.63 -9.65 -4.23
N ASP A 78 9.94 -9.45 -4.11
CA ASP A 78 10.50 -8.65 -3.00
C ASP A 78 10.34 -7.16 -3.33
N LEU A 79 9.52 -6.46 -2.54
CA LEU A 79 8.99 -5.14 -2.90
C LEU A 79 8.43 -5.18 -4.34
N PHE A 80 9.05 -4.44 -5.25
CA PHE A 80 8.64 -4.31 -6.65
C PHE A 80 9.68 -4.89 -7.61
N SER A 81 10.67 -5.66 -7.12
CA SER A 81 11.83 -6.11 -7.88
C SER A 81 11.49 -7.03 -9.06
N ASP A 82 10.45 -7.85 -8.94
CA ASP A 82 10.03 -8.80 -9.97
C ASP A 82 8.87 -8.29 -10.85
N LEU A 83 8.49 -7.00 -10.71
CA LEU A 83 7.52 -6.39 -11.61
C LEU A 83 8.10 -6.21 -13.02
N PRO A 84 7.33 -6.53 -14.08
CA PRO A 84 7.71 -6.21 -15.45
C PRO A 84 8.04 -4.71 -15.60
N PRO A 85 9.15 -4.35 -16.28
CA PRO A 85 9.62 -2.97 -16.34
C PRO A 85 8.68 -2.00 -17.06
N GLU A 86 7.75 -2.52 -17.87
CA GLU A 86 6.69 -1.76 -18.52
C GLU A 86 5.54 -1.35 -17.58
N ILE A 87 5.44 -1.95 -16.39
CA ILE A 87 4.42 -1.59 -15.40
C ILE A 87 4.91 -0.38 -14.61
N VAL A 88 4.27 0.76 -14.85
CA VAL A 88 4.40 1.98 -14.06
C VAL A 88 3.06 2.25 -13.41
N PRO A 89 2.93 2.17 -12.07
CA PRO A 89 1.67 2.39 -11.39
C PRO A 89 1.32 3.88 -11.32
N ASP A 90 0.04 4.20 -11.44
CA ASP A 90 -0.49 5.54 -11.15
C ASP A 90 -0.75 5.71 -9.64
N ILE A 91 -1.08 4.58 -8.99
CA ILE A 91 -1.35 4.51 -7.56
C ILE A 91 -0.72 3.24 -6.98
N VAL A 92 0.12 3.39 -5.97
CA VAL A 92 0.58 2.30 -5.10
C VAL A 92 -0.23 2.33 -3.82
N PHE A 93 -0.73 1.19 -3.36
CA PHE A 93 -1.51 1.11 -2.12
C PHE A 93 -1.15 -0.14 -1.32
N GLY A 94 -1.59 -0.20 -0.06
CA GLY A 94 -1.43 -1.41 0.73
C GLY A 94 -1.70 -1.21 2.21
N ASP A 95 -1.77 -2.33 2.92
CA ASP A 95 -1.82 -2.40 4.38
C ASP A 95 -0.53 -3.04 4.93
N PRO A 96 0.64 -2.43 4.69
CA PRO A 96 1.89 -2.96 5.21
C PRO A 96 1.89 -2.92 6.74
N PRO A 97 2.52 -3.88 7.41
CA PRO A 97 2.68 -3.83 8.86
C PRO A 97 3.40 -2.55 9.31
N TRP A 98 2.96 -2.05 10.45
CA TRP A 98 3.47 -0.87 11.16
C TRP A 98 3.47 -1.15 12.66
N GLY A 99 4.26 -0.39 13.40
CA GLY A 99 4.37 -0.54 14.86
C GLY A 99 5.56 -1.39 15.31
N ASP A 100 5.70 -1.46 16.63
CA ASP A 100 6.67 -2.28 17.36
C ASP A 100 6.00 -2.98 18.55
N ASP A 101 6.78 -3.71 19.35
CA ASP A 101 6.31 -4.46 20.52
C ASP A 101 5.62 -3.58 21.59
N ASP A 102 5.88 -2.27 21.58
CA ASP A 102 5.34 -1.30 22.54
C ASP A 102 4.07 -0.58 22.02
N CYS A 103 3.68 -0.81 20.76
CA CYS A 103 2.48 -0.19 20.17
C CYS A 103 1.19 -0.80 20.74
N ILE A 104 0.33 0.05 21.32
CA ILE A 104 -1.00 -0.34 21.81
C ILE A 104 -2.03 -0.04 20.72
N TYR A 105 -2.45 -1.07 19.99
CA TYR A 105 -3.31 -0.95 18.81
C TYR A 105 -4.77 -0.64 19.14
N ASP A 106 -5.34 -1.32 20.14
CA ASP A 106 -6.69 -1.12 20.69
C ASP A 106 -6.78 -1.84 22.06
N ASP A 107 -7.68 -1.41 22.94
CA ASP A 107 -8.02 -2.14 24.18
C ASP A 107 -8.49 -3.57 23.87
N ASP A 108 -9.14 -3.75 22.70
CA ASP A 108 -9.61 -5.04 22.19
C ASP A 108 -8.56 -5.83 21.37
N ARG A 109 -7.40 -5.23 21.06
CA ARG A 109 -6.31 -5.85 20.27
C ARG A 109 -4.96 -5.68 20.97
N PRO A 110 -4.69 -6.49 22.00
CA PRO A 110 -3.40 -6.47 22.68
C PRO A 110 -2.28 -6.89 21.73
N ALA A 111 -1.04 -6.47 22.02
CA ALA A 111 0.16 -6.83 21.24
C ALA A 111 0.32 -8.35 21.00
N SER A 112 -0.23 -9.18 21.89
CA SER A 112 -0.26 -10.64 21.74
C SER A 112 -1.01 -11.14 20.49
N HIS A 113 -1.94 -10.35 19.94
CA HIS A 113 -2.58 -10.66 18.66
C HIS A 113 -1.57 -10.62 17.51
N TYR A 114 -0.67 -9.64 17.51
CA TYR A 114 0.37 -9.47 16.50
C TYR A 114 1.51 -10.47 16.66
N HIS A 115 1.82 -10.90 17.89
CA HIS A 115 2.79 -11.98 18.15
C HIS A 115 2.34 -13.34 17.57
N ALA A 116 1.04 -13.51 17.30
CA ALA A 116 0.49 -14.72 16.68
C ALA A 116 0.58 -14.70 15.15
N MET A 117 0.87 -13.54 14.54
CA MET A 117 1.12 -13.41 13.11
C MET A 117 2.58 -13.80 12.82
N PRO A 118 2.89 -14.21 11.57
CA PRO A 118 4.29 -14.37 11.16
C PRO A 118 5.07 -13.08 11.45
N ILE A 119 6.29 -13.20 11.97
CA ILE A 119 7.11 -12.05 12.40
C ILE A 119 7.26 -11.01 11.27
N LEU A 120 7.42 -11.47 10.03
CA LEU A 120 7.50 -10.62 8.83
C LEU A 120 6.24 -9.79 8.59
N SER A 121 5.08 -10.27 9.06
CA SER A 121 3.77 -9.63 8.93
C SER A 121 3.39 -8.77 10.14
N ALA A 122 4.17 -8.78 11.22
CA ALA A 122 3.83 -8.10 12.47
C ALA A 122 4.83 -7.00 12.84
N PHE A 123 6.13 -7.23 12.63
CA PHE A 123 7.19 -6.33 13.09
C PHE A 123 8.23 -6.12 11.99
N PRO A 124 8.05 -5.10 11.15
CA PRO A 124 8.98 -4.83 10.07
C PRO A 124 10.34 -4.41 10.65
N SER A 125 11.42 -4.92 10.06
CA SER A 125 12.75 -4.38 10.31
C SER A 125 12.80 -2.91 9.88
N GLY A 126 13.43 -2.04 10.68
CA GLY A 126 13.53 -0.60 10.38
C GLY A 126 12.65 0.31 11.25
N GLY A 127 12.00 -0.25 12.27
CA GLY A 127 11.21 0.50 13.26
C GLY A 127 9.75 0.63 12.85
N ILE A 128 9.00 1.45 13.61
CA ILE A 128 7.55 1.59 13.54
C ILE A 128 7.00 1.84 12.12
N THR A 129 7.77 2.51 11.26
CA THR A 129 7.42 2.83 9.85
C THR A 129 8.43 2.26 8.84
N GLY A 130 9.27 1.30 9.25
CA GLY A 130 10.40 0.84 8.45
C GLY A 130 10.01 0.35 7.05
N LEU A 131 8.90 -0.39 6.95
CA LEU A 131 8.42 -0.90 5.67
C LEU A 131 7.79 0.20 4.79
N HIS A 132 7.06 1.14 5.39
CA HIS A 132 6.55 2.32 4.67
C HIS A 132 7.71 3.13 4.08
N GLU A 133 8.77 3.37 4.86
CA GLU A 133 9.98 4.06 4.36
C GLU A 133 10.66 3.27 3.23
N ALA A 134 10.72 1.93 3.32
CA ALA A 134 11.26 1.09 2.26
C ALA A 134 10.45 1.16 0.96
N ILE A 135 9.11 1.10 1.06
CA ILE A 135 8.20 1.25 -0.09
C ILE A 135 8.41 2.61 -0.75
N LEU A 136 8.36 3.70 0.02
CA LEU A 136 8.55 5.06 -0.52
C LEU A 136 9.93 5.21 -1.17
N SER A 137 10.98 4.63 -0.57
CA SER A 137 12.34 4.68 -1.12
C SER A 137 12.45 3.90 -2.44
N ASP A 138 11.84 2.72 -2.54
CA ASP A 138 11.87 1.92 -3.77
C ASP A 138 11.14 2.61 -4.92
N ILE A 139 9.98 3.22 -4.64
CA ILE A 139 9.23 4.06 -5.59
C ILE A 139 10.10 5.24 -6.07
N ALA A 140 10.77 5.94 -5.15
CA ALA A 140 11.65 7.06 -5.49
C ALA A 140 12.83 6.63 -6.36
N ASN A 141 13.47 5.48 -6.05
CA ASN A 141 14.59 4.93 -6.80
C ASN A 141 14.20 4.51 -8.22
N ARG A 142 12.95 4.10 -8.42
CA ARG A 142 12.37 3.78 -9.74
C ARG A 142 11.97 5.03 -10.52
N GLY A 143 11.86 6.18 -9.86
CA GLY A 143 11.40 7.43 -10.47
C GLY A 143 9.92 7.39 -10.86
N TRP A 144 9.10 6.61 -10.15
CA TRP A 144 7.66 6.58 -10.37
C TRP A 144 7.01 7.85 -9.80
N ASP A 145 6.24 8.56 -10.63
CA ASP A 145 5.38 9.68 -10.21
C ASP A 145 3.95 9.15 -10.01
N CYS A 146 3.67 8.67 -8.81
CA CYS A 146 2.41 8.01 -8.46
C CYS A 146 1.89 8.49 -7.11
N ASN A 147 0.58 8.34 -6.88
CA ASN A 147 0.03 8.47 -5.53
C ASN A 147 0.39 7.21 -4.72
N VAL A 148 0.66 7.38 -3.43
CA VAL A 148 0.95 6.29 -2.50
C VAL A 148 -0.04 6.34 -1.35
N LEU A 149 -0.82 5.27 -1.17
CA LEU A 149 -1.93 5.17 -0.22
C LEU A 149 -1.69 4.00 0.73
N LEU A 150 -1.08 4.25 1.90
CA LEU A 150 -0.70 3.19 2.85
C LEU A 150 -1.49 3.31 4.14
N ASN A 151 -1.94 2.18 4.68
CA ASN A 151 -2.47 2.17 6.04
C ASN A 151 -1.34 2.47 7.05
N LEU A 152 -1.61 3.37 7.99
CA LEU A 152 -0.77 3.67 9.15
C LEU A 152 -1.42 3.27 10.47
N GLY A 153 -2.64 2.74 10.42
CA GLY A 153 -3.46 2.46 11.60
C GLY A 153 -3.58 3.65 12.52
N ILE A 154 -2.99 3.58 13.71
CA ILE A 154 -3.13 4.63 14.73
C ILE A 154 -1.93 5.59 14.80
N LEU A 155 -0.93 5.45 13.93
CA LEU A 155 0.28 6.26 14.00
C LEU A 155 0.00 7.77 13.82
N ASP A 156 0.71 8.56 14.62
CA ASP A 156 0.67 10.02 14.62
C ASP A 156 2.05 10.62 14.92
N GLY A 157 2.15 11.95 14.95
CA GLY A 157 3.38 12.66 15.32
C GLY A 157 4.60 12.32 14.45
N LYS A 158 5.73 12.03 15.10
CA LYS A 158 7.05 11.91 14.45
C LYS A 158 7.13 10.85 13.34
N PRO A 159 6.61 9.62 13.50
CA PRO A 159 6.56 8.65 12.40
C PRO A 159 5.86 9.17 11.14
N VAL A 160 4.74 9.88 11.32
CA VAL A 160 3.98 10.46 10.19
C VAL A 160 4.75 11.61 9.55
N GLU A 161 5.32 12.51 10.36
CA GLU A 161 6.19 13.61 9.89
C GLU A 161 7.39 13.07 9.09
N ARG A 162 7.95 11.94 9.52
CA ARG A 162 9.04 11.25 8.83
C ARG A 162 8.61 10.80 7.43
N LEU A 163 7.49 10.09 7.31
CA LEU A 163 6.96 9.65 6.01
C LEU A 163 6.62 10.84 5.11
N ALA A 164 5.99 11.88 5.66
CA ALA A 164 5.68 13.11 4.94
C ALA A 164 6.95 13.77 4.36
N SER A 165 8.07 13.76 5.10
CA SER A 165 9.34 14.33 4.62
C SER A 165 9.98 13.61 3.43
N MET A 166 9.52 12.39 3.12
CA MET A 166 9.96 11.59 1.96
C MET A 166 9.10 11.80 0.71
N THR A 167 8.07 12.64 0.83
CA THR A 167 7.07 12.88 -0.22
C THR A 167 7.04 14.36 -0.59
N ARG A 168 6.74 14.69 -1.85
CA ARG A 168 6.58 16.08 -2.29
C ARG A 168 5.30 16.71 -1.74
N GLU A 169 4.28 15.89 -1.60
CA GLU A 169 2.99 16.24 -1.01
C GLU A 169 2.51 15.06 -0.16
N SER A 170 1.91 15.36 0.98
CA SER A 170 1.31 14.33 1.84
C SER A 170 0.07 14.83 2.55
N GLU A 171 -0.85 13.93 2.79
CA GLU A 171 -2.06 14.11 3.59
C GLU A 171 -2.31 12.83 4.42
N VAL A 172 -2.98 12.96 5.56
CA VAL A 172 -3.40 11.81 6.36
C VAL A 172 -4.90 11.86 6.55
N PHE A 173 -5.58 10.86 5.98
CA PHE A 173 -7.01 10.66 6.19
C PHE A 173 -7.20 9.87 7.48
N ARG A 174 -7.89 10.46 8.46
CA ARG A 174 -8.13 9.82 9.77
C ARG A 174 -9.58 9.34 9.87
N PHE A 175 -9.73 8.10 10.31
CA PHE A 175 -10.98 7.42 10.59
C PHE A 175 -10.96 6.92 12.04
N ASP A 176 -12.11 6.55 12.61
CA ASP A 176 -12.26 6.26 14.06
C ASP A 176 -11.19 5.30 14.64
N LYS A 177 -10.80 4.26 13.90
CA LYS A 177 -9.80 3.27 14.34
C LYS A 177 -8.71 2.99 13.29
N ALA A 178 -8.52 3.87 12.30
CA ALA A 178 -7.53 3.69 11.25
C ALA A 178 -7.16 5.03 10.60
N SER A 179 -5.94 5.13 10.09
CA SER A 179 -5.46 6.28 9.34
C SER A 179 -4.87 5.79 8.03
N VAL A 180 -5.25 6.41 6.93
CA VAL A 180 -4.64 6.18 5.62
C VAL A 180 -3.71 7.35 5.34
N PHE A 181 -2.43 7.06 5.18
CA PHE A 181 -1.46 8.02 4.67
C PHE A 181 -1.58 8.09 3.16
N ARG A 182 -1.69 9.32 2.67
CA ARG A 182 -1.52 9.64 1.26
C ARG A 182 -0.24 10.43 1.11
N GLY A 183 0.64 9.94 0.25
CA GLY A 183 1.85 10.64 -0.17
C GLY A 183 1.93 10.69 -1.68
N ILE A 184 2.61 11.69 -2.23
CA ILE A 184 3.18 11.60 -3.57
C ILE A 184 4.70 11.58 -3.39
N VAL A 185 5.34 10.50 -3.81
CA VAL A 185 6.78 10.32 -3.59
C VAL A 185 7.57 11.37 -4.36
N ALA A 186 8.54 12.01 -3.69
CA ALA A 186 9.46 12.93 -4.35
C ALA A 186 10.45 12.11 -5.18
N THR A 187 10.56 12.42 -6.48
CA THR A 187 11.55 11.75 -7.34
C THR A 187 12.89 12.47 -7.22
N ALA A 188 14.01 11.77 -7.45
CA ALA A 188 15.35 12.37 -7.37
C ALA A 188 15.55 13.59 -8.31
N THR A 189 14.67 13.79 -9.29
CA THR A 189 14.67 14.96 -10.18
C THR A 189 14.07 16.22 -9.53
N ASP A 190 13.39 16.11 -8.39
CA ASP A 190 12.74 17.23 -7.70
C ASP A 190 13.71 18.04 -6.81
N SER A 191 14.98 17.63 -6.69
CA SER A 191 16.04 18.43 -6.03
C SER A 191 16.55 19.61 -6.88
N GLY A 192 15.73 20.11 -7.81
CA GLY A 192 16.04 21.22 -8.71
C GLY A 192 15.56 22.57 -8.17
N GLY A 193 16.39 23.21 -7.35
CA GLY A 193 16.47 24.67 -7.25
C GLY A 193 15.84 25.32 -6.02
N LEU A 194 16.70 25.68 -5.06
CA LEU A 194 16.94 27.06 -4.60
C LEU A 194 18.34 27.14 -3.98
#